data_AF-A0A9W6REC1-F1
#
_entry.id   AF-A0A9W6REC1-F1
#
_cell.length_a   1.000
_cell.length_b   1.000
_cell.length_c   1.000
_cell.angle_alpha   90.00
_cell.angle_beta   90.00
_cell.angle_gamma   90.00
#
_symmetry.space_group_name_H-M   'P 1'
#
loop_
_entity.id
_entity.type
_entity.pdbx_description
1 polymer ?
#
loop_
_entity_poly.entity_id
_entity_poly.type
_entity_poly.pdbx_seq_one_letter_code
_entity_poly.pdbx_strand_id
1 'polypeptide(L)'
;MTQSRAGRPLRADAMRNRLKVLEAAEAVFDARGTTASTEEVARAAGVGIGTVFRHFPTKEALLEAVYVSGLRKLAEEAEALASADDPGAAFFTFFTRVVGHAATKNALSAALTEAGVDVPETGQGLKQALAALLSRAQDAGAVRGDVGPPEVMALLVGVSRAAERAQGEVRDRALNVVFDGLRGSHRT
;
A
#
# COMPACT_ATOMS: atom_id res chain seq x y z
N MET A 1 -2.75 23.31 -45.44
CA MET A 1 -3.01 23.15 -44.00
C MET A 1 -3.66 21.78 -43.79
N THR A 2 -2.93 20.76 -43.34
CA THR A 2 -3.54 19.49 -42.93
C THR A 2 -2.78 18.96 -41.72
N GLN A 3 -3.34 19.21 -40.53
CA GLN A 3 -2.81 18.76 -39.26
C GLN A 3 -3.50 17.43 -38.91
N SER A 4 -2.75 16.32 -38.92
CA SER A 4 -3.26 14.99 -38.58
C SER A 4 -3.41 14.84 -37.06
N ARG A 5 -4.65 14.59 -36.62
CA ARG A 5 -5.07 14.48 -35.22
C ARG A 5 -5.21 12.99 -34.84
N ALA A 6 -4.11 12.23 -34.81
CA ALA A 6 -4.14 10.77 -34.58
C ALA A 6 -3.34 10.28 -33.34
N GLY A 7 -3.10 11.14 -32.34
CA GLY A 7 -2.24 10.80 -31.18
C GLY A 7 -2.96 10.55 -29.83
N ARG A 8 -4.30 10.64 -29.77
CA ARG A 8 -5.06 10.73 -28.50
C ARG A 8 -5.93 9.51 -28.11
N PRO A 9 -6.38 8.60 -29.00
CA PRO A 9 -7.15 7.40 -28.58
C PRO A 9 -6.29 6.27 -28.01
N LEU A 10 -5.21 5.88 -28.71
CA LEU A 10 -4.40 4.70 -28.39
C LEU A 10 -3.67 4.80 -27.03
N ARG A 11 -3.25 6.01 -26.63
CA ARG A 11 -2.58 6.23 -25.33
C ARG A 11 -3.56 6.09 -24.16
N ALA A 12 -4.80 6.55 -24.33
CA ALA A 12 -5.84 6.43 -23.32
C ALA A 12 -6.27 4.96 -23.14
N ASP A 13 -6.39 4.20 -24.24
CA ASP A 13 -6.66 2.76 -24.20
C ASP A 13 -5.53 1.97 -23.53
N ALA A 14 -4.27 2.27 -23.89
CA ALA A 14 -3.10 1.66 -23.27
C ALA A 14 -3.03 1.92 -21.75
N MET A 15 -3.37 3.15 -21.31
CA MET A 15 -3.41 3.48 -19.89
C MET A 15 -4.55 2.75 -19.17
N ARG A 16 -5.75 2.71 -19.75
CA ARG A 16 -6.88 1.96 -19.20
C ARG A 16 -6.58 0.48 -19.05
N ASN A 17 -5.96 -0.13 -20.07
CA ASN A 17 -5.58 -1.54 -20.01
C ASN A 17 -4.51 -1.79 -18.94
N ARG A 18 -3.53 -0.91 -18.81
CA ARG A 18 -2.53 -0.99 -17.74
C ARG A 18 -3.20 -0.95 -16.35
N LEU A 19 -4.12 -0.02 -16.12
CA LEU A 19 -4.84 0.10 -14.85
C LEU A 19 -5.68 -1.14 -14.54
N LYS A 20 -6.45 -1.64 -15.53
CA LYS A 20 -7.22 -2.89 -15.38
C LYS A 20 -6.35 -4.08 -15.00
N VAL A 21 -5.17 -4.21 -15.60
CA VAL A 21 -4.23 -5.28 -15.27
C VAL A 21 -3.70 -5.13 -13.84
N LEU A 22 -3.40 -3.90 -13.39
CA LEU A 22 -2.94 -3.67 -12.01
C LEU A 22 -4.03 -3.99 -10.98
N GLU A 23 -5.26 -3.53 -11.20
CA GLU A 23 -6.39 -3.82 -10.30
C GLU A 23 -6.67 -5.33 -10.23
N ALA A 24 -6.65 -6.02 -11.37
CA ALA A 24 -6.83 -7.46 -11.40
C ALA A 24 -5.66 -8.21 -10.74
N ALA A 25 -4.43 -7.76 -10.95
CA ALA A 25 -3.25 -8.37 -10.35
C ALA A 25 -3.26 -8.25 -8.83
N GLU A 26 -3.62 -7.08 -8.30
CA GLU A 26 -3.79 -6.84 -6.86
C GLU A 26 -4.82 -7.81 -6.27
N ALA A 27 -6.02 -7.90 -6.85
CA ALA A 27 -7.05 -8.83 -6.39
C ALA A 27 -6.64 -10.31 -6.49
N VAL A 28 -5.93 -10.68 -7.55
CA VAL A 28 -5.42 -12.06 -7.73
C VAL A 28 -4.34 -12.38 -6.69
N PHE A 29 -3.40 -11.48 -6.44
CA PHE A 29 -2.33 -11.69 -5.47
C PHE A 29 -2.84 -11.64 -4.03
N ASP A 30 -3.85 -10.82 -3.73
CA ASP A 30 -4.54 -10.84 -2.43
C ASP A 30 -5.22 -12.20 -2.17
N ALA A 31 -5.87 -12.76 -3.19
CA ALA A 31 -6.64 -14.00 -3.03
C ALA A 31 -5.80 -15.29 -3.12
N ARG A 32 -4.73 -15.28 -3.94
CA ARG A 32 -3.97 -16.50 -4.31
C ARG A 32 -2.48 -16.41 -4.00
N GLY A 33 -2.01 -15.28 -3.48
CA GLY A 33 -0.59 -15.01 -3.26
C GLY A 33 0.19 -14.70 -4.54
N THR A 34 1.46 -14.33 -4.37
CA THR A 34 2.37 -13.92 -5.46
C THR A 34 2.80 -15.07 -6.37
N THR A 35 2.45 -16.32 -6.03
CA THR A 35 2.68 -17.50 -6.89
C THR A 35 1.73 -17.57 -8.08
N ALA A 36 0.60 -16.85 -8.05
CA ALA A 36 -0.36 -16.78 -9.15
C ALA A 36 0.30 -16.39 -10.49
N SER A 37 -0.23 -16.91 -11.59
CA SER A 37 0.35 -16.75 -12.92
C SER A 37 -0.11 -15.46 -13.62
N THR A 38 0.67 -14.96 -14.56
CA THR A 38 0.29 -13.79 -15.37
C THR A 38 -0.91 -14.08 -16.27
N GLU A 39 -1.16 -15.35 -16.63
CA GLU A 39 -2.39 -15.79 -17.31
C GLU A 39 -3.63 -15.69 -16.42
N GLU A 40 -3.51 -16.00 -15.12
CA GLU A 40 -4.61 -15.81 -14.18
C GLU A 40 -4.97 -14.32 -14.05
N VAL A 41 -3.96 -13.46 -13.98
CA VAL A 41 -4.14 -11.99 -13.99
C VAL A 41 -4.79 -11.53 -15.29
N ALA A 42 -4.30 -11.99 -16.45
CA ALA A 42 -4.86 -11.63 -17.75
C ALA A 42 -6.35 -12.01 -17.84
N ARG A 43 -6.69 -13.22 -17.39
CA ARG A 43 -8.07 -13.72 -17.33
C ARG A 43 -8.94 -12.85 -16.41
N ALA A 44 -8.46 -12.51 -15.22
CA ALA A 44 -9.17 -11.66 -14.28
C ALA A 44 -9.37 -10.23 -14.82
N ALA A 45 -8.39 -9.69 -15.55
CA ALA A 45 -8.45 -8.37 -16.17
C ALA A 45 -9.32 -8.33 -17.45
N GLY A 46 -9.72 -9.49 -17.99
CA GLY A 46 -10.42 -9.60 -19.26
C GLY A 46 -9.58 -9.13 -20.46
N VAL A 47 -8.26 -9.31 -20.41
CA VAL A 47 -7.33 -8.93 -21.48
C VAL A 47 -6.53 -10.13 -21.97
N GLY A 48 -5.96 -10.04 -23.18
CA GLY A 48 -5.05 -11.07 -23.69
C GLY A 48 -3.71 -11.05 -22.95
N ILE A 49 -3.09 -12.22 -22.80
CA ILE A 49 -1.77 -12.36 -22.14
C ILE A 49 -0.69 -11.49 -22.81
N GLY A 50 -0.74 -11.35 -24.14
CA GLY A 50 0.16 -10.45 -24.88
C GLY A 50 -0.02 -8.97 -24.51
N THR A 51 -1.21 -8.55 -24.07
CA THR A 51 -1.44 -7.19 -23.54
C THR A 51 -0.77 -7.02 -22.17
N VAL A 52 -0.81 -8.03 -21.31
CA VAL A 52 -0.10 -8.00 -20.02
C VAL A 52 1.40 -7.86 -20.27
N PHE A 53 2.00 -8.75 -21.06
CA PHE A 53 3.45 -8.72 -21.33
C PHE A 53 3.91 -7.45 -22.07
N ARG A 54 3.04 -6.82 -22.87
CA ARG A 54 3.33 -5.51 -23.47
C ARG A 54 3.47 -4.39 -22.44
N HIS A 55 2.75 -4.47 -21.31
CA HIS A 55 2.80 -3.46 -20.24
C HIS A 55 3.76 -3.84 -19.10
N PHE A 56 3.98 -5.14 -18.90
CA PHE A 56 4.77 -5.74 -17.84
C PHE A 56 5.58 -6.89 -18.46
N PRO A 57 6.78 -6.61 -18.99
CA PRO A 57 7.54 -7.60 -19.78
C PRO A 57 7.88 -8.89 -19.03
N THR A 58 7.92 -8.83 -17.69
CA THR A 58 8.15 -10.00 -16.82
C THR A 58 7.13 -10.03 -15.68
N LYS A 59 7.06 -11.18 -14.98
CA LYS A 59 6.22 -11.31 -13.79
C LYS A 59 6.70 -10.36 -12.68
N GLU A 60 8.01 -10.19 -12.55
CA GLU A 60 8.65 -9.30 -11.58
C GLU A 60 8.26 -7.85 -11.86
N ALA A 61 8.23 -7.43 -13.13
CA ALA A 61 7.75 -6.09 -13.51
C ALA A 61 6.27 -5.86 -13.16
N LEU A 62 5.45 -6.91 -13.21
CA LEU A 62 4.06 -6.85 -12.75
C LEU A 62 3.99 -6.75 -11.21
N LEU A 63 4.74 -7.61 -10.49
CA LEU A 63 4.80 -7.60 -9.03
C LEU A 63 5.28 -6.25 -8.50
N GLU A 64 6.32 -5.68 -9.10
CA GLU A 64 6.86 -4.36 -8.77
C GLU A 64 5.79 -3.29 -8.97
N ALA A 65 5.11 -3.30 -10.12
CA ALA A 65 4.09 -2.30 -10.41
C ALA A 65 2.87 -2.40 -9.48
N VAL A 66 2.47 -3.61 -9.06
CA VAL A 66 1.43 -3.80 -8.04
C VAL A 66 1.91 -3.29 -6.69
N TYR A 67 3.14 -3.60 -6.28
CA TYR A 67 3.72 -3.14 -5.04
C TYR A 67 3.76 -1.59 -4.96
N VAL A 68 4.29 -0.95 -6.00
CA VAL A 68 4.35 0.52 -6.10
C VAL A 68 2.95 1.15 -6.14
N SER A 69 2.01 0.52 -6.86
CA SER A 69 0.62 0.96 -6.89
C SER A 69 -0.02 0.91 -5.49
N GLY A 70 0.22 -0.16 -4.73
CA GLY A 70 -0.27 -0.31 -3.35
C GLY A 70 0.30 0.76 -2.41
N LEU A 71 1.61 1.03 -2.48
CA LEU A 71 2.24 2.09 -1.69
C LEU A 71 1.65 3.48 -2.02
N ARG A 72 1.40 3.75 -3.30
CA ARG A 72 0.76 4.99 -3.72
C ARG A 72 -0.67 5.13 -3.18
N LYS A 73 -1.48 4.07 -3.26
CA LYS A 73 -2.84 4.06 -2.68
C LYS A 73 -2.83 4.36 -1.18
N LEU A 74 -1.90 3.74 -0.43
CA LEU A 74 -1.75 4.04 1.00
C LEU A 74 -1.34 5.50 1.25
N ALA A 75 -0.48 6.09 0.42
CA ALA A 75 -0.14 7.50 0.52
C ALA A 75 -1.36 8.41 0.24
N GLU A 76 -2.11 8.14 -0.84
CA GLU A 76 -3.34 8.86 -1.19
C GLU A 76 -4.40 8.76 -0.07
N GLU A 77 -4.54 7.58 0.57
CA GLU A 77 -5.42 7.39 1.72
C GLU A 77 -4.99 8.19 2.95
N ALA A 78 -3.69 8.23 3.24
CA ALA A 78 -3.17 9.05 4.33
C ALA A 78 -3.41 10.54 4.08
N GLU A 79 -3.21 11.01 2.84
CA GLU A 79 -3.51 12.39 2.44
C GLU A 79 -5.00 12.72 2.62
N ALA A 80 -5.90 11.82 2.24
CA ALA A 80 -7.33 11.99 2.46
C ALA A 80 -7.68 12.08 3.96
N LEU A 81 -7.10 11.20 4.77
CA LEU A 81 -7.27 11.18 6.24
C LEU A 81 -6.64 12.39 6.92
N ALA A 82 -5.64 13.03 6.30
CA ALA A 82 -5.02 14.23 6.84
C ALA A 82 -5.96 15.43 6.88
N SER A 83 -7.16 15.35 6.29
CA SER A 83 -8.19 16.39 6.39
C SER A 83 -9.29 16.09 7.42
N ALA A 84 -9.23 14.94 8.09
CA ALA A 84 -10.27 14.51 9.03
C ALA A 84 -10.35 15.40 10.28
N ASP A 85 -11.58 15.56 10.79
CA ASP A 85 -11.91 16.36 11.98
C ASP A 85 -11.32 15.81 13.28
N ASP A 86 -11.12 14.49 13.35
CA ASP A 86 -10.45 13.80 14.45
C ASP A 86 -9.08 13.27 13.98
N PRO A 87 -7.99 14.01 14.23
CA PRO A 87 -6.64 13.60 13.84
C PRO A 87 -6.17 12.31 14.51
N GLY A 88 -6.61 12.06 15.75
CA GLY A 88 -6.25 10.85 16.49
C GLY A 88 -6.87 9.61 15.86
N ALA A 89 -8.19 9.65 15.62
CA ALA A 89 -8.88 8.59 14.92
C ALA A 89 -8.33 8.36 13.51
N ALA A 90 -7.96 9.44 12.79
CA ALA A 90 -7.35 9.35 11.48
C ALA A 90 -6.02 8.60 11.49
N PHE A 91 -5.13 8.92 12.43
CA PHE A 91 -3.85 8.24 12.59
C PHE A 91 -4.02 6.74 12.88
N PHE A 92 -4.84 6.37 13.86
CA PHE A 92 -5.06 4.96 14.21
C PHE A 92 -5.78 4.19 13.09
N THR A 93 -6.74 4.81 12.41
CA THR A 93 -7.40 4.23 11.23
C THR A 93 -6.38 3.93 10.15
N PHE A 94 -5.49 4.88 9.85
CA PHE A 94 -4.44 4.68 8.86
C PHE A 94 -3.50 3.54 9.24
N PHE A 95 -3.05 3.50 10.50
CA PHE A 95 -2.19 2.42 11.01
C PHE A 95 -2.85 1.05 10.84
N THR A 96 -4.13 0.91 11.23
CA THR A 96 -4.88 -0.33 11.06
C THR A 96 -4.98 -0.74 9.59
N ARG A 97 -5.20 0.21 8.67
CA ARG A 97 -5.26 -0.08 7.23
C ARG A 97 -3.93 -0.58 6.69
N VAL A 98 -2.82 0.05 7.05
CA VAL A 98 -1.48 -0.41 6.62
C VAL A 98 -1.23 -1.85 7.09
N VAL A 99 -1.61 -2.17 8.33
CA VAL A 99 -1.49 -3.54 8.87
C VAL A 99 -2.46 -4.50 8.19
N GLY A 100 -3.66 -4.07 7.82
CA GLY A 100 -4.63 -4.87 7.06
C GLY A 100 -4.09 -5.33 5.70
N HIS A 101 -3.28 -4.49 5.04
CA HIS A 101 -2.66 -4.80 3.75
C HIS A 101 -1.26 -5.45 3.87
N ALA A 102 -0.81 -5.75 5.10
CA ALA A 102 0.56 -6.21 5.37
C ALA A 102 0.91 -7.50 4.64
N ALA A 103 0.02 -8.50 4.66
CA ALA A 103 0.30 -9.84 4.14
C ALA A 103 0.68 -9.80 2.65
N THR A 104 -0.17 -9.21 1.80
CA THR A 104 0.11 -9.09 0.37
C THR A 104 1.33 -8.21 0.11
N LYS A 105 1.43 -7.05 0.78
CA LYS A 105 2.56 -6.13 0.61
C LYS A 105 3.90 -6.80 0.95
N ASN A 106 3.96 -7.56 2.04
CA ASN A 106 5.17 -8.24 2.47
C ASN A 106 5.49 -9.43 1.57
N ALA A 107 4.49 -10.19 1.10
CA ALA A 107 4.68 -11.24 0.10
C ALA A 107 5.23 -10.71 -1.22
N LEU A 108 4.72 -9.56 -1.70
CA LEU A 108 5.23 -8.86 -2.88
C LEU A 108 6.68 -8.41 -2.67
N SER A 109 6.97 -7.76 -1.54
CA SER A 109 8.32 -7.32 -1.19
C SER A 109 9.31 -8.48 -1.12
N ALA A 110 8.90 -9.62 -0.55
CA ALA A 110 9.73 -10.82 -0.44
C ALA A 110 10.02 -11.43 -1.82
N ALA A 111 9.01 -11.57 -2.67
CA ALA A 111 9.16 -12.09 -4.03
C ALA A 111 10.09 -11.22 -4.89
N LEU A 112 9.99 -9.89 -4.76
CA LEU A 112 10.88 -8.96 -5.47
C LEU A 112 12.32 -9.05 -4.96
N THR A 113 12.51 -9.18 -3.64
CA THR A 113 13.83 -9.35 -3.03
C THR A 113 14.49 -10.66 -3.48
N GLU A 114 13.73 -11.76 -3.50
CA GLU A 114 14.19 -13.07 -3.97
C GLU A 114 14.59 -13.03 -5.46
N ALA A 115 13.86 -12.27 -6.27
CA ALA A 115 14.18 -12.05 -7.68
C ALA A 115 15.36 -11.07 -7.91
N GLY A 116 15.97 -10.54 -6.85
CA GLY A 116 17.05 -9.55 -6.96
C GLY A 116 16.61 -8.19 -7.51
N VAL A 117 15.31 -7.90 -7.47
CA VAL A 117 14.76 -6.61 -7.88
C VAL A 117 14.83 -5.65 -6.70
N ASP A 118 15.67 -4.63 -6.84
CA ASP A 118 15.70 -3.54 -5.88
C ASP A 118 14.44 -2.69 -6.06
N VAL A 119 13.61 -2.67 -5.03
CA VAL A 119 12.35 -1.96 -5.10
C VAL A 119 12.65 -0.48 -4.87
N PRO A 120 12.30 0.42 -5.82
CA PRO A 120 12.57 1.84 -5.67
C PRO A 120 12.06 2.35 -4.32
N GLU A 121 12.69 3.40 -3.77
CA GLU A 121 12.30 4.06 -2.50
C GLU A 121 10.94 4.80 -2.57
N THR A 122 9.98 4.25 -3.32
CA THR A 122 8.56 4.62 -3.44
C THR A 122 7.81 4.70 -2.12
N GLY A 123 8.42 4.27 -1.00
CA GLY A 123 7.92 4.50 0.34
C GLY A 123 8.02 5.96 0.82
N GLN A 124 8.71 6.86 0.10
CA GLN A 124 8.91 8.23 0.58
C GLN A 124 7.60 9.02 0.72
N GLY A 125 6.66 8.89 -0.23
CA GLY A 125 5.34 9.51 -0.11
C GLY A 125 4.55 8.98 1.08
N LEU A 126 4.58 7.66 1.29
CA LEU A 126 3.96 7.00 2.45
C LEU A 126 4.58 7.47 3.77
N LYS A 127 5.92 7.57 3.85
CA LYS A 127 6.64 8.09 5.03
C LYS A 127 6.22 9.52 5.35
N GLN A 128 6.13 10.40 4.34
CA GLN A 128 5.72 11.79 4.51
C GLN A 128 4.27 11.91 4.97
N ALA A 129 3.36 11.15 4.36
CA ALA A 129 1.95 11.17 4.72
C ALA A 129 1.71 10.64 6.14
N LEU A 130 2.43 9.58 6.54
CA LEU A 130 2.41 9.08 7.92
C LEU A 130 2.94 10.11 8.92
N ALA A 131 4.04 10.80 8.60
CA ALA A 131 4.59 11.85 9.45
C ALA A 131 3.59 13.01 9.64
N ALA A 132 2.86 13.39 8.60
CA ALA A 132 1.82 14.41 8.69
C ALA A 132 0.66 13.99 9.60
N LEU A 133 0.19 12.74 9.48
CA LEU A 133 -0.86 12.19 10.36
C LEU A 133 -0.38 12.13 11.82
N LEU A 134 0.86 11.68 12.05
CA LEU A 134 1.46 11.61 13.38
C LEU A 134 1.52 13.00 14.03
N SER A 135 2.04 14.00 13.31
CA SER A 135 2.15 15.38 13.81
C SER A 135 0.78 15.91 14.24
N ARG A 136 -0.24 15.78 13.39
CA ARG A 136 -1.59 16.26 13.71
C ARG A 136 -2.21 15.53 14.91
N ALA A 137 -1.99 14.22 15.01
CA ALA A 137 -2.49 13.44 16.14
C ALA A 137 -1.80 13.82 17.46
N GLN A 138 -0.51 14.20 17.40
CA GLN A 138 0.24 14.74 18.53
C GLN A 138 -0.22 16.15 18.92
N ASP A 139 -0.43 17.03 17.94
CA ASP A 139 -0.95 18.39 18.16
C ASP A 139 -2.35 18.36 18.83
N ALA A 140 -3.16 17.35 18.49
CA ALA A 140 -4.46 17.10 19.11
C ALA A 140 -4.37 16.38 20.48
N GLY A 141 -3.17 16.00 20.94
CA GLY A 141 -2.97 15.27 22.19
C GLY A 141 -3.41 13.80 22.15
N ALA A 142 -3.84 13.28 21.00
CA ALA A 142 -4.32 11.91 20.84
C ALA A 142 -3.17 10.89 20.81
N VAL A 143 -1.99 11.30 20.35
CA VAL A 143 -0.77 10.48 20.31
C VAL A 143 0.32 11.15 21.16
N ARG A 144 1.11 10.35 21.87
CA ARG A 144 2.24 10.83 22.69
C ARG A 144 3.31 11.55 21.86
N GLY A 145 3.88 12.62 22.40
CA GLY A 145 4.82 13.51 21.70
C GLY A 145 6.28 13.06 21.65
N ASP A 146 6.64 11.96 22.31
CA ASP A 146 8.00 11.42 22.39
C ASP A 146 8.27 10.27 21.41
N VAL A 147 7.36 10.05 20.45
CA VAL A 147 7.48 9.05 19.38
C VAL A 147 7.58 9.77 18.04
N GLY A 148 8.58 9.42 17.24
CA GLY A 148 8.79 10.00 15.91
C GLY A 148 8.39 9.07 14.76
N PRO A 149 8.44 9.56 13.52
CA PRO A 149 8.21 8.73 12.33
C PRO A 149 9.05 7.45 12.25
N PRO A 150 10.35 7.41 12.63
CA PRO A 150 11.14 6.19 12.61
C PRO A 150 10.58 5.09 13.53
N GLU A 151 10.16 5.45 14.74
CA GLU A 151 9.58 4.52 15.71
C GLU A 151 8.22 4.00 15.21
N VAL A 152 7.36 4.88 14.70
CA VAL A 152 6.07 4.48 14.13
C VAL A 152 6.26 3.54 12.93
N MET A 153 7.23 3.82 12.05
CA MET A 153 7.55 2.93 10.93
C MET A 153 8.05 1.57 11.42
N ALA A 154 8.91 1.53 12.44
CA ALA A 154 9.38 0.27 13.02
C ALA A 154 8.22 -0.54 13.64
N LEU A 155 7.31 0.13 14.36
CA LEU A 155 6.10 -0.49 14.91
C LEU A 155 5.19 -1.02 13.80
N LEU A 156 4.96 -0.23 12.74
CA LEU A 156 4.17 -0.67 11.58
C LEU A 156 4.75 -1.94 10.96
N VAL A 157 6.07 -1.98 10.73
CA VAL A 157 6.75 -3.16 10.17
C VAL A 157 6.62 -4.36 11.12
N GLY A 158 6.86 -4.16 12.42
CA GLY A 158 6.78 -5.21 13.43
C GLY A 158 5.37 -5.80 13.54
N VAL A 159 4.35 -4.95 13.65
CA VAL A 159 2.96 -5.38 13.74
C VAL A 159 2.47 -6.01 12.43
N SER A 160 2.88 -5.47 11.28
CA SER A 160 2.58 -6.06 9.97
C SER A 160 3.09 -7.50 9.86
N ARG A 161 4.30 -7.78 10.33
CA ARG A 161 4.86 -9.14 10.37
C ARG A 161 4.18 -10.03 11.41
N ALA A 162 3.78 -9.48 12.55
CA ALA A 162 3.01 -10.22 13.55
C ALA A 162 1.61 -10.60 13.03
N ALA A 163 0.97 -9.71 12.26
CA ALA A 163 -0.34 -9.91 11.64
C ALA A 163 -0.35 -11.00 10.55
N GLU A 164 0.81 -11.42 10.03
CA GLU A 164 0.90 -12.60 9.17
C GLU A 164 0.69 -13.90 9.94
N ARG A 165 1.08 -13.94 11.23
CA ARG A 165 1.00 -15.11 12.10
C ARG A 165 -0.27 -15.12 12.95
N ALA A 166 -0.80 -13.94 13.26
CA ALA A 166 -2.01 -13.76 14.04
C ALA A 166 -3.13 -13.23 13.15
N GLN A 167 -4.27 -13.92 13.11
CA GLN A 167 -5.46 -13.50 12.37
C GLN A 167 -6.64 -13.23 13.31
N GLY A 168 -7.65 -12.52 12.79
CA GLY A 168 -8.87 -12.20 13.53
C GLY A 168 -8.60 -11.46 14.83
N GLU A 169 -9.26 -11.88 15.91
CA GLU A 169 -9.20 -11.21 17.20
C GLU A 169 -7.78 -11.03 17.77
N VAL A 170 -6.88 -11.98 17.52
CA VAL A 170 -5.51 -11.91 18.06
C VAL A 170 -4.76 -10.73 17.46
N ARG A 171 -4.92 -10.50 16.14
CA ARG A 171 -4.36 -9.33 15.45
C ARG A 171 -4.93 -8.05 16.01
N ASP A 172 -6.25 -8.00 16.18
CA ASP A 172 -6.95 -6.79 16.60
C ASP A 172 -6.58 -6.43 18.05
N ARG A 173 -6.43 -7.42 18.94
CA ARG A 173 -5.92 -7.20 20.31
C ARG A 173 -4.46 -6.75 20.32
N ALA A 174 -3.60 -7.33 19.49
CA ALA A 174 -2.21 -6.90 19.39
C ALA A 174 -2.09 -5.44 18.89
N LEU A 175 -2.91 -5.05 17.92
CA LEU A 175 -3.02 -3.66 17.47
C LEU A 175 -3.46 -2.72 18.60
N ASN A 176 -4.47 -3.12 19.37
CA ASN A 176 -4.93 -2.31 20.50
C ASN A 176 -3.86 -2.10 21.57
N VAL A 177 -3.03 -3.11 21.88
CA VAL A 177 -1.89 -2.94 22.80
C VAL A 177 -0.91 -1.89 22.28
N VAL A 178 -0.61 -1.89 20.98
CA VAL A 178 0.26 -0.87 20.37
C VAL A 178 -0.41 0.50 20.42
N PHE A 179 -1.72 0.57 20.16
CA PHE A 179 -2.45 1.84 20.21
C PHE A 179 -2.53 2.41 21.62
N ASP A 180 -2.76 1.59 22.64
CA ASP A 180 -2.71 2.00 24.04
C ASP A 180 -1.34 2.57 24.41
N GLY A 181 -0.25 1.98 23.91
CA GLY A 181 1.12 2.48 24.12
C GLY A 181 1.44 3.79 23.38
N LEU A 182 0.70 4.10 22.30
CA LEU A 182 0.85 5.32 21.50
C LEU A 182 -0.07 6.45 21.92
N ARG A 183 -1.20 6.15 22.58
CA ARG A 183 -2.14 7.16 23.04
C ARG A 183 -1.46 8.19 23.94
N GLY A 184 -1.85 9.45 23.77
CA GLY A 184 -1.33 10.54 24.57
C GLY A 184 -1.53 10.26 26.06
N SER A 185 -0.43 10.27 26.83
CA SER A 185 -0.53 10.22 28.28
C SER A 185 -1.18 11.51 28.76
N HIS A 186 -2.35 11.44 29.39
CA HIS A 186 -2.75 12.49 30.33
C HIS A 186 -1.71 12.51 31.47
N ARG A 187 -0.60 13.23 31.28
CA ARG A 187 0.23 13.63 32.42
C ARG A 187 -0.60 14.65 33.20
N THR A 188 -1.27 14.14 34.25
CA THR A 188 -1.77 14.96 35.36
C THR A 188 -0.56 15.46 36.16
#